data_AF-A0A9X6AID7-F1
#
_entry.id   AF-A0A9X6AID7-F1
#
_cell.length_a   1.000
_cell.length_b   1.000
_cell.length_c   1.000
_cell.angle_alpha   90.00
_cell.angle_beta   90.00
_cell.angle_gamma   90.00
#
_symmetry.space_group_name_H-M   'P 1'
#
loop_
_entity.id
_entity.type
_entity.pdbx_description
1 polymer ?
#
loop_
_entity_poly.entity_id
_entity_poly.type
_entity_poly.pdbx_seq_one_letter_code
_entity_poly.pdbx_strand_id
1 'polypeptide(L)'
;AGYAKSWINSPADVSYFHGSIAEVAFYTHALGSPAVQEQYAAGTHAATELTGLTLPSGKTYMAAAYDAVHDRATQITDANGGTWKLASPTTKGSGAYYRSSVMANDPGDYWRLGESSGSQAVNETAGCTTNAVRYCSDGPAVYHNVTLGAPGLYSGGTETAASLNGTSSYVELPSGTIGSTSGPVNVTLELWFKSTTAGGVLFSYQSSPIGTTPSGNYTPALYVGADGHLYGQFWDGYLSPMESDGTVTDGAWHQVALSMGSDDVQTLYLDGKQADQRTGRDFNNTGQSYYSLGAGYLSGLWPAQPSNNPNGYFKGSLAEASLFVSKLSDDAIAADYAARGASNGATPVTTATVTDPGNKTLAYQYDPGHGGRLISATDALGHTVSYAYDTNGFVSTVIRPDGDNTSYTHNARGDVLST
;
A
#
# COMPACT_ATOMS: atom_id res chain seq x y z
N ALA A 1 4.06 3.00 -37.95
CA ALA A 1 4.65 4.04 -38.82
C ALA A 1 6.03 3.57 -39.28
N GLY A 2 6.52 3.99 -40.44
CA GLY A 2 7.83 3.57 -40.94
C GLY A 2 8.41 4.47 -42.02
N TYR A 3 9.74 4.46 -42.14
CA TYR A 3 10.48 5.15 -43.20
C TYR A 3 10.64 4.21 -44.40
N ALA A 4 10.08 4.58 -45.55
CA ALA A 4 9.96 3.67 -46.70
C ALA A 4 10.51 4.26 -48.00
N LYS A 5 11.36 5.30 -47.92
CA LYS A 5 12.02 5.87 -49.10
C LYS A 5 12.83 4.79 -49.84
N SER A 6 12.71 4.75 -51.17
CA SER A 6 13.38 3.80 -52.07
C SER A 6 12.83 2.37 -52.12
N TRP A 7 11.67 2.10 -51.51
CA TRP A 7 10.93 0.84 -51.70
C TRP A 7 9.89 0.93 -52.83
N ILE A 8 9.61 -0.21 -53.49
CA ILE A 8 8.61 -0.31 -54.56
C ILE A 8 7.26 0.24 -54.07
N ASN A 9 6.70 1.20 -54.80
CA ASN A 9 5.39 1.83 -54.55
C ASN A 9 5.21 2.44 -53.15
N SER A 10 6.27 3.03 -52.58
CA SER A 10 6.20 3.67 -51.26
C SER A 10 5.46 5.03 -51.30
N PRO A 11 4.53 5.30 -50.36
CA PRO A 11 3.68 6.49 -50.39
C PRO A 11 4.33 7.79 -49.88
N ALA A 12 5.45 7.74 -49.15
CA ALA A 12 6.24 8.91 -48.70
C ALA A 12 7.52 8.47 -47.95
N ASP A 13 8.40 9.42 -47.62
CA ASP A 13 9.62 9.19 -46.81
C ASP A 13 9.26 8.60 -45.43
N VAL A 14 8.27 9.18 -44.73
CA VAL A 14 7.67 8.62 -43.51
C VAL A 14 6.19 8.39 -43.75
N SER A 15 5.71 7.18 -43.47
CA SER A 15 4.32 6.80 -43.69
C SER A 15 3.67 6.18 -42.46
N TYR A 16 2.35 6.37 -42.37
CA TYR A 16 1.47 5.84 -41.33
C TYR A 16 0.42 4.95 -42.00
N PHE A 17 0.18 3.77 -41.45
CA PHE A 17 -0.91 2.91 -41.92
C PHE A 17 -2.25 3.54 -41.52
N HIS A 18 -3.14 3.75 -42.49
CA HIS A 18 -4.47 4.31 -42.26
C HIS A 18 -5.52 3.19 -42.28
N GLY A 19 -5.64 2.50 -41.15
CA GLY A 19 -6.54 1.36 -40.95
C GLY A 19 -6.37 0.76 -39.55
N SER A 20 -7.00 -0.39 -39.31
CA SER A 20 -6.83 -1.16 -38.05
C SER A 20 -5.85 -2.32 -38.26
N ILE A 21 -5.00 -2.56 -37.26
CA ILE A 21 -4.10 -3.72 -37.21
C ILE A 21 -4.49 -4.53 -35.97
N ALA A 22 -4.59 -5.85 -36.11
CA ALA A 22 -4.80 -6.79 -35.02
C ALA A 22 -3.95 -8.04 -35.24
N GLU A 23 -3.64 -8.79 -34.17
CA GLU A 23 -2.96 -10.10 -34.19
C GLU A 23 -1.65 -10.13 -35.01
N VAL A 24 -0.63 -9.39 -34.56
CA VAL A 24 0.69 -9.35 -35.21
C VAL A 24 1.59 -10.45 -34.66
N ALA A 25 2.10 -11.32 -35.53
CA ALA A 25 3.07 -12.36 -35.19
C ALA A 25 4.36 -12.24 -36.01
N PHE A 26 5.50 -12.53 -35.38
CA PHE A 26 6.80 -12.66 -36.03
C PHE A 26 7.30 -14.10 -35.92
N TYR A 27 7.71 -14.69 -37.03
CA TYR A 27 8.23 -16.05 -37.08
C TYR A 27 9.73 -16.03 -37.32
N THR A 28 10.48 -16.79 -36.52
CA THR A 28 11.93 -16.97 -36.69
C THR A 28 12.30 -17.91 -37.85
N HIS A 29 11.29 -18.42 -38.56
CA HIS A 29 11.41 -19.31 -39.72
C HIS A 29 10.35 -18.95 -40.77
N ALA A 30 10.57 -19.37 -42.01
CA ALA A 30 9.60 -19.17 -43.09
C ALA A 30 8.39 -20.09 -42.90
N LEU A 31 7.19 -19.52 -43.00
CA LEU A 31 5.96 -20.30 -43.06
C LEU A 31 5.73 -20.82 -44.48
N GLY A 32 5.40 -22.10 -44.60
CA GLY A 32 4.95 -22.67 -45.87
C GLY A 32 3.52 -22.21 -46.23
N SER A 33 3.17 -22.27 -47.51
CA SER A 33 1.83 -21.91 -48.01
C SER A 33 0.66 -22.56 -47.22
N PRO A 34 0.72 -23.85 -46.84
CA PRO A 34 -0.34 -24.47 -46.04
C PRO A 34 -0.55 -23.80 -44.67
N ALA A 35 0.54 -23.50 -43.94
CA ALA A 35 0.47 -22.87 -42.63
C ALA A 35 -0.11 -21.45 -42.69
N VAL A 36 0.23 -20.69 -43.74
CA VAL A 36 -0.33 -19.35 -43.97
C VAL A 36 -1.83 -19.43 -44.26
N GLN A 37 -2.26 -20.41 -45.06
CA GLN A 37 -3.68 -20.62 -45.37
C GLN A 37 -4.48 -21.07 -44.15
N GLU A 38 -3.90 -21.94 -43.31
CA GLU A 38 -4.52 -22.38 -42.06
C GLU A 38 -4.67 -21.22 -41.06
N GLN A 39 -3.66 -20.36 -40.92
CA GLN A 39 -3.76 -19.16 -40.06
C GLN A 39 -4.82 -18.18 -40.56
N TYR A 40 -4.88 -17.95 -41.87
CA TYR A 40 -5.93 -17.10 -42.47
C TYR A 40 -7.33 -17.70 -42.28
N ALA A 41 -7.47 -19.01 -42.45
CA ALA A 41 -8.73 -19.71 -42.20
C ALA A 41 -9.13 -19.64 -40.72
N ALA A 42 -8.19 -19.76 -39.79
CA ALA A 42 -8.43 -19.60 -38.36
C ALA A 42 -8.85 -18.16 -38.01
N GLY A 43 -8.28 -17.14 -38.65
CA GLY A 43 -8.68 -15.74 -38.45
C GLY A 43 -10.07 -15.39 -39.00
N THR A 44 -10.68 -16.26 -39.81
CA THR A 44 -12.01 -16.05 -40.42
C THR A 44 -13.12 -16.87 -39.75
N HIS A 45 -12.79 -17.69 -38.75
CA HIS A 45 -13.74 -18.51 -38.00
C HIS A 45 -13.50 -18.29 -36.51
N ALA A 46 -14.57 -18.05 -35.74
CA ALA A 46 -14.44 -18.04 -34.29
C ALA A 46 -13.97 -19.43 -33.84
N ALA A 47 -12.80 -19.51 -33.21
CA ALA A 47 -12.36 -20.74 -32.57
C ALA A 47 -13.41 -21.16 -31.54
N THR A 48 -13.80 -22.43 -31.54
CA THR A 48 -14.67 -22.96 -30.49
C THR A 48 -13.84 -23.10 -29.21
N GLU A 49 -14.44 -22.79 -28.06
CA GLU A 49 -13.79 -22.96 -26.76
C GLU A 49 -13.28 -24.40 -26.58
N LEU A 50 -12.08 -24.56 -26.02
CA LEU A 50 -11.48 -25.87 -25.81
C LEU A 50 -12.18 -26.60 -24.65
N THR A 51 -13.22 -27.37 -24.95
CA THR A 51 -14.02 -28.08 -23.91
C THR A 51 -13.31 -29.28 -23.30
N GLY A 52 -12.18 -29.73 -23.86
CA GLY A 52 -11.37 -30.79 -23.27
C GLY A 52 -10.30 -31.35 -24.18
N LEU A 53 -9.39 -32.13 -23.58
CA LEU A 53 -8.31 -32.83 -24.27
C LEU A 53 -8.29 -34.29 -23.80
N THR A 54 -8.23 -35.22 -24.74
CA THR A 54 -8.16 -36.67 -24.46
C THR A 54 -6.83 -37.21 -24.95
N LEU A 55 -6.10 -37.91 -24.10
CA LEU A 55 -4.83 -38.54 -24.46
C LEU A 55 -5.09 -39.71 -25.44
N PRO A 56 -4.08 -40.14 -26.22
CA PRO A 56 -4.18 -41.32 -27.07
C PRO A 56 -4.57 -42.61 -26.32
N SER A 57 -4.33 -42.66 -25.02
CA SER A 57 -4.76 -43.75 -24.13
C SER A 57 -6.27 -43.78 -23.87
N GLY A 58 -7.03 -42.80 -24.35
CA GLY A 58 -8.46 -42.62 -24.05
C GLY A 58 -8.74 -41.92 -22.71
N LYS A 59 -7.70 -41.59 -21.94
CA LYS A 59 -7.84 -40.85 -20.67
C LYS A 59 -8.09 -39.37 -20.94
N THR A 60 -9.10 -38.79 -20.28
CA THR A 60 -9.27 -37.33 -20.25
C THR A 60 -8.07 -36.68 -19.59
N TYR A 61 -7.39 -35.80 -20.33
CA TYR A 61 -6.30 -34.97 -19.82
C TYR A 61 -6.83 -33.70 -19.17
N MET A 62 -7.84 -33.09 -19.79
CA MET A 62 -8.61 -32.01 -19.20
C MET A 62 -10.04 -31.98 -19.75
N ALA A 63 -10.95 -31.38 -19.01
CA ALA A 63 -12.23 -30.90 -19.51
C ALA A 63 -12.45 -29.46 -19.03
N ALA A 64 -13.13 -28.62 -19.81
CA ALA A 64 -13.46 -27.27 -19.40
C ALA A 64 -14.92 -26.95 -19.71
N ALA A 65 -15.55 -26.20 -18.82
CA ALA A 65 -16.85 -25.59 -19.05
C ALA A 65 -16.67 -24.07 -19.02
N TYR A 66 -17.49 -23.39 -19.81
CA TYR A 66 -17.38 -21.96 -20.05
C TYR A 66 -18.71 -21.24 -19.84
N ASP A 67 -18.62 -19.99 -19.45
CA ASP A 67 -19.64 -18.99 -19.60
C ASP A 67 -19.43 -18.29 -20.94
N ALA A 68 -20.12 -18.77 -21.97
CA ALA A 68 -19.99 -18.28 -23.34
C ALA A 68 -20.43 -16.82 -23.52
N VAL A 69 -21.20 -16.24 -22.57
CA VAL A 69 -21.60 -14.83 -22.64
C VAL A 69 -20.43 -13.92 -22.26
N HIS A 70 -19.59 -14.38 -21.34
CA HIS A 70 -18.46 -13.63 -20.81
C HIS A 70 -17.10 -14.17 -21.26
N ASP A 71 -17.09 -15.13 -22.20
CA ASP A 71 -15.91 -15.80 -22.77
C ASP A 71 -14.92 -16.27 -21.69
N ARG A 72 -15.43 -17.00 -20.69
CA ARG A 72 -14.66 -17.36 -19.49
C ARG A 72 -14.90 -18.78 -19.03
N ALA A 73 -13.83 -19.51 -18.73
CA ALA A 73 -13.94 -20.80 -18.05
C ALA A 73 -14.63 -20.66 -16.68
N THR A 74 -15.64 -21.48 -16.42
CA THR A 74 -16.32 -21.63 -15.12
C THR A 74 -15.84 -22.87 -14.38
N GLN A 75 -15.25 -23.82 -15.09
CA GLN A 75 -14.81 -25.08 -14.54
C GLN A 75 -13.68 -25.67 -15.36
N ILE A 76 -12.68 -26.25 -14.69
CA ILE A 76 -11.64 -27.07 -15.32
C ILE A 76 -11.55 -28.39 -14.54
N THR A 77 -11.64 -29.50 -15.24
CA THR A 77 -11.27 -30.82 -14.71
C THR A 77 -9.85 -31.13 -15.14
N ASP A 78 -8.97 -31.41 -14.18
CA ASP A 78 -7.56 -31.72 -14.43
C ASP A 78 -7.34 -33.20 -14.81
N ALA A 79 -6.09 -33.55 -15.11
CA ALA A 79 -5.69 -34.91 -15.51
C ALA A 79 -5.84 -35.97 -14.40
N ASN A 80 -6.08 -35.55 -13.15
CA ASN A 80 -6.34 -36.41 -12.01
C ASN A 80 -7.86 -36.58 -11.75
N GLY A 81 -8.71 -35.95 -12.57
CA GLY A 81 -10.16 -35.93 -12.39
C GLY A 81 -10.63 -34.91 -11.35
N GLY A 82 -9.71 -34.08 -10.83
CA GLY A 82 -10.01 -33.01 -9.90
C GLY A 82 -10.75 -31.88 -10.61
N THR A 83 -11.87 -31.45 -10.04
CA THR A 83 -12.70 -30.37 -10.59
C THR A 83 -12.42 -29.05 -9.88
N TRP A 84 -11.95 -28.07 -10.63
CA TRP A 84 -11.72 -26.70 -10.21
C TRP A 84 -12.88 -25.83 -10.69
N LYS A 85 -13.51 -25.04 -9.82
CA LYS A 85 -14.61 -24.13 -10.18
C LYS A 85 -14.13 -22.69 -10.07
N LEU A 86 -14.35 -21.90 -11.12
CA LEU A 86 -13.95 -20.50 -11.18
C LEU A 86 -15.20 -19.63 -11.02
N ALA A 87 -15.23 -18.81 -9.97
CA ALA A 87 -16.33 -17.87 -9.76
C ALA A 87 -16.18 -16.63 -10.64
N SER A 88 -17.28 -15.90 -10.83
CA SER A 88 -17.21 -14.57 -11.44
C SER A 88 -16.35 -13.64 -10.59
N PRO A 89 -15.32 -12.98 -11.17
CA PRO A 89 -14.56 -12.00 -10.44
C PRO A 89 -15.45 -10.86 -9.96
N THR A 90 -15.20 -10.38 -8.76
CA THR A 90 -15.89 -9.22 -8.20
C THR A 90 -14.92 -8.08 -8.04
N THR A 91 -15.27 -6.89 -8.53
CA THR A 91 -14.47 -5.68 -8.32
C THR A 91 -15.08 -4.88 -7.19
N LYS A 92 -14.29 -4.62 -6.14
CA LYS A 92 -14.69 -3.77 -5.02
C LYS A 92 -13.55 -2.85 -4.66
N GLY A 93 -13.89 -1.72 -4.04
CA GLY A 93 -12.92 -0.89 -3.35
C GLY A 93 -12.21 -1.64 -2.24
N SER A 94 -10.87 -1.69 -2.27
CA SER A 94 -10.08 -2.25 -1.17
C SER A 94 -8.80 -1.46 -0.96
N GLY A 95 -8.26 -1.52 0.27
CA GLY A 95 -6.96 -0.98 0.60
C GLY A 95 -5.81 -1.90 0.24
N ALA A 96 -6.05 -3.04 -0.41
CA ALA A 96 -4.96 -3.93 -0.82
C ALA A 96 -4.01 -3.26 -1.82
N TYR A 97 -4.52 -2.40 -2.71
CA TYR A 97 -3.66 -1.65 -3.62
C TYR A 97 -2.82 -0.60 -2.88
N TYR A 98 -3.43 0.16 -1.97
CA TYR A 98 -2.72 1.10 -1.10
C TYR A 98 -1.66 0.39 -0.26
N ARG A 99 -2.02 -0.74 0.36
CA ARG A 99 -1.10 -1.61 1.09
C ARG A 99 0.09 -2.03 0.23
N SER A 100 -0.14 -2.44 -1.02
CA SER A 100 0.94 -2.77 -1.96
C SER A 100 1.82 -1.56 -2.30
N SER A 101 1.25 -0.36 -2.41
CA SER A 101 2.02 0.88 -2.62
C SER A 101 2.94 1.17 -1.44
N VAL A 102 2.39 1.17 -0.22
CA VAL A 102 3.16 1.36 1.02
C VAL A 102 4.25 0.29 1.15
N MET A 103 3.94 -0.98 0.91
CA MET A 103 4.95 -2.06 0.98
C MET A 103 6.03 -1.98 -0.10
N ALA A 104 5.76 -1.34 -1.25
CA ALA A 104 6.78 -1.11 -2.28
C ALA A 104 7.86 -0.13 -1.80
N ASN A 105 7.51 0.74 -0.85
CA ASN A 105 8.41 1.71 -0.22
C ASN A 105 9.20 1.12 0.97
N ASP A 106 9.12 -0.20 1.19
CA ASP A 106 9.89 -0.96 2.20
C ASP A 106 9.80 -0.39 3.63
N PRO A 107 8.58 -0.32 4.21
CA PRO A 107 8.41 0.19 5.56
C PRO A 107 9.10 -0.72 6.59
N GLY A 108 9.65 -0.12 7.63
CA GLY A 108 10.13 -0.87 8.80
C GLY A 108 8.96 -1.42 9.62
N ASP A 109 7.92 -0.62 9.80
CA ASP A 109 6.68 -1.01 10.46
C ASP A 109 5.47 -0.49 9.69
N TYR A 110 4.38 -1.27 9.63
CA TYR A 110 3.14 -0.86 8.97
C TYR A 110 1.92 -1.48 9.66
N TRP A 111 1.17 -0.65 10.39
CA TRP A 111 -0.07 -1.03 11.05
C TRP A 111 -1.27 -0.46 10.30
N ARG A 112 -2.06 -1.34 9.69
CA ARG A 112 -3.27 -0.90 8.97
C ARG A 112 -4.35 -0.35 9.89
N LEU A 113 -4.32 -0.76 11.16
CA LEU A 113 -5.32 -0.45 12.19
C LEU A 113 -6.75 -0.90 11.81
N GLY A 114 -6.81 -2.00 11.05
CA GLY A 114 -8.02 -2.54 10.44
C GLY A 114 -8.67 -3.66 11.25
N GLU A 115 -8.26 -3.89 12.49
CA GLU A 115 -8.81 -4.94 13.34
C GLU A 115 -10.27 -4.62 13.72
N SER A 116 -11.09 -5.67 13.85
CA SER A 116 -12.47 -5.58 14.34
C SER A 116 -12.60 -5.95 15.82
N SER A 117 -11.57 -6.59 16.39
CA SER A 117 -11.49 -6.98 17.80
C SER A 117 -10.04 -7.31 18.17
N GLY A 118 -9.77 -7.48 19.46
CA GLY A 118 -8.43 -7.78 19.98
C GLY A 118 -7.81 -6.59 20.71
N SER A 119 -6.55 -6.75 21.13
CA SER A 119 -5.81 -5.75 21.91
C SER A 119 -4.50 -5.31 21.26
N GLN A 120 -4.16 -5.85 20.09
CA GLN A 120 -2.90 -5.57 19.39
C GLN A 120 -3.18 -5.22 17.95
N ALA A 121 -2.46 -4.24 17.43
CA ALA A 121 -2.44 -3.92 16.00
C ALA A 121 -1.45 -4.86 15.30
N VAL A 122 -1.89 -5.47 14.20
CA VAL A 122 -1.05 -6.33 13.37
C VAL A 122 -0.08 -5.46 12.59
N ASN A 123 1.20 -5.83 12.65
CA ASN A 123 2.23 -5.27 11.78
C ASN A 123 2.25 -6.08 10.47
N GLU A 124 2.10 -5.41 9.33
CA GLU A 124 2.13 -6.01 8.00
C GLU A 124 3.55 -6.38 7.54
N THR A 125 4.57 -5.94 8.30
CA THR A 125 5.96 -6.36 8.16
C THR A 125 6.27 -7.47 9.19
N ALA A 126 7.22 -8.37 8.90
CA ALA A 126 7.67 -9.41 9.83
C ALA A 126 8.31 -8.88 11.13
N GLY A 127 8.41 -7.55 11.31
CA GLY A 127 9.38 -6.97 12.23
C GLY A 127 10.81 -7.36 11.84
N CYS A 128 11.78 -7.11 12.72
CA CYS A 128 13.18 -7.43 12.44
C CYS A 128 13.54 -8.87 12.75
N THR A 129 14.08 -9.58 11.75
CA THR A 129 14.71 -10.90 11.93
C THR A 129 16.19 -10.81 12.32
N THR A 130 16.80 -9.60 12.36
CA THR A 130 18.21 -9.43 12.75
C THR A 130 18.46 -8.14 13.56
N ASN A 131 19.37 -8.24 14.54
CA ASN A 131 19.92 -7.15 15.37
C ASN A 131 20.65 -6.02 14.60
N ALA A 132 20.46 -5.91 13.28
CA ALA A 132 21.29 -5.06 12.41
C ALA A 132 20.55 -3.83 11.85
N VAL A 133 19.23 -3.73 11.97
CA VAL A 133 18.47 -2.58 11.47
C VAL A 133 18.08 -1.70 12.64
N ARG A 134 18.68 -0.50 12.73
CA ARG A 134 18.07 0.59 13.51
C ARG A 134 16.69 0.83 12.90
N TYR A 135 15.65 1.04 13.72
CA TYR A 135 14.28 1.41 13.30
C TYR A 135 13.31 0.26 12.96
N CYS A 136 13.24 -0.76 13.82
CA CYS A 136 12.19 -1.78 13.75
C CYS A 136 11.78 -2.19 15.16
N SER A 137 10.51 -2.55 15.30
CA SER A 137 9.87 -2.76 16.58
C SER A 137 9.82 -4.26 16.94
N ASP A 138 10.31 -4.65 18.13
CA ASP A 138 10.41 -6.06 18.60
C ASP A 138 9.22 -6.49 19.48
N GLY A 139 8.12 -5.75 19.42
CA GLY A 139 6.92 -6.00 20.20
C GLY A 139 5.64 -5.66 19.46
N PRO A 140 4.47 -6.03 19.99
CA PRO A 140 3.20 -5.67 19.39
C PRO A 140 2.88 -4.19 19.66
N ALA A 141 2.30 -3.50 18.68
CA ALA A 141 1.57 -2.27 18.97
C ALA A 141 0.28 -2.61 19.71
N VAL A 142 -0.03 -1.90 20.80
CA VAL A 142 -1.11 -2.25 21.74
C VAL A 142 -2.20 -1.19 21.76
N TYR A 143 -3.45 -1.62 21.63
CA TYR A 143 -4.61 -0.74 21.74
C TYR A 143 -4.97 -0.46 23.19
N HIS A 144 -5.09 0.82 23.54
CA HIS A 144 -5.59 1.28 24.83
C HIS A 144 -6.88 2.05 24.61
N ASN A 145 -8.01 1.54 25.14
CA ASN A 145 -9.34 2.17 25.04
C ASN A 145 -9.78 2.58 23.62
N VAL A 146 -9.28 1.90 22.59
CA VAL A 146 -9.63 2.16 21.18
C VAL A 146 -10.87 1.36 20.81
N THR A 147 -11.80 1.99 20.06
CA THR A 147 -12.93 1.28 19.46
C THR A 147 -12.50 0.74 18.10
N LEU A 148 -12.47 -0.58 17.96
CA LEU A 148 -12.10 -1.29 16.74
C LEU A 148 -13.33 -1.54 15.85
N GLY A 149 -13.09 -1.81 14.57
CA GLY A 149 -14.17 -2.09 13.61
C GLY A 149 -14.98 -0.87 13.14
N ALA A 150 -14.51 0.36 13.36
CA ALA A 150 -15.17 1.56 12.85
C ALA A 150 -15.05 1.64 11.31
N PRO A 151 -15.94 2.35 10.60
CA PRO A 151 -15.83 2.50 9.15
C PRO A 151 -14.45 3.01 8.73
N GLY A 152 -13.80 2.28 7.82
CA GLY A 152 -12.43 2.58 7.39
C GLY A 152 -12.31 3.72 6.38
N LEU A 153 -11.12 3.79 5.78
CA LEU A 153 -10.72 4.79 4.78
C LEU A 153 -11.58 4.76 3.50
N TYR A 154 -12.16 3.59 3.19
CA TYR A 154 -12.81 3.28 1.92
C TYR A 154 -14.33 3.20 2.07
N SER A 155 -15.04 4.15 1.43
CA SER A 155 -16.51 4.13 1.39
C SER A 155 -17.03 2.86 0.71
N GLY A 156 -17.97 2.16 1.34
CA GLY A 156 -18.53 0.90 0.84
C GLY A 156 -17.57 -0.30 0.87
N GLY A 157 -16.35 -0.11 1.40
CA GLY A 157 -15.41 -1.18 1.67
C GLY A 157 -15.77 -1.97 2.93
N THR A 158 -15.11 -3.11 3.10
CA THR A 158 -15.21 -3.93 4.33
C THR A 158 -14.08 -3.64 5.32
N GLU A 159 -13.13 -2.80 4.92
CA GLU A 159 -12.01 -2.41 5.77
C GLU A 159 -12.46 -1.41 6.83
N THR A 160 -11.88 -1.58 8.01
CA THR A 160 -12.20 -0.79 9.19
C THR A 160 -11.01 0.06 9.62
N ALA A 161 -11.24 0.94 10.58
CA ALA A 161 -10.22 1.79 11.18
C ALA A 161 -10.34 1.78 12.70
N ALA A 162 -9.28 2.23 13.37
CA ALA A 162 -9.28 2.50 14.81
C ALA A 162 -10.01 3.81 15.09
N SER A 163 -10.98 3.81 16.02
CA SER A 163 -11.65 5.02 16.49
C SER A 163 -11.22 5.39 17.92
N LEU A 164 -10.78 6.63 18.08
CA LEU A 164 -10.22 7.19 19.29
C LEU A 164 -11.18 8.21 19.93
N ASN A 165 -11.33 8.13 21.24
CA ASN A 165 -12.37 8.84 21.99
C ASN A 165 -12.02 10.28 22.39
N GLY A 166 -10.76 10.71 22.24
CA GLY A 166 -10.30 12.04 22.65
C GLY A 166 -10.01 12.22 24.14
N THR A 167 -10.03 11.16 24.95
CA THR A 167 -9.85 11.24 26.41
C THR A 167 -8.91 10.20 26.99
N SER A 168 -8.83 9.01 26.38
CA SER A 168 -8.03 7.89 26.90
C SER A 168 -7.59 6.89 25.84
N SER A 169 -8.04 7.05 24.59
CA SER A 169 -7.68 6.15 23.48
C SER A 169 -6.30 6.48 22.93
N TYR A 170 -5.46 5.46 22.73
CA TYR A 170 -4.22 5.56 21.98
C TYR A 170 -3.73 4.17 21.54
N VAL A 171 -2.79 4.15 20.58
CA VAL A 171 -2.03 2.95 20.25
C VAL A 171 -0.62 3.13 20.80
N GLU A 172 -0.22 2.26 21.72
CA GLU A 172 1.16 2.21 22.21
C GLU A 172 2.02 1.47 21.19
N LEU A 173 3.08 2.10 20.72
CA LEU A 173 4.02 1.49 19.79
C LEU A 173 5.22 0.92 20.57
N PRO A 174 5.90 -0.12 20.05
CA PRO A 174 6.96 -0.78 20.81
C PRO A 174 8.16 0.14 21.08
N SER A 175 8.85 -0.12 22.19
CA SER A 175 10.04 0.65 22.56
C SER A 175 11.15 0.44 21.53
N GLY A 176 11.39 1.42 20.67
CA GLY A 176 12.40 1.30 19.62
C GLY A 176 11.90 1.56 18.21
N THR A 177 10.61 1.88 18.01
CA THR A 177 10.03 2.29 16.72
C THR A 177 10.96 3.19 15.90
N ILE A 178 11.48 4.29 16.48
CA ILE A 178 12.52 5.13 15.84
C ILE A 178 13.89 4.98 16.53
N GLY A 179 13.98 4.20 17.63
CA GLY A 179 15.21 4.07 18.43
C GLY A 179 15.68 5.39 19.06
N SER A 180 16.39 5.35 20.19
CA SER A 180 16.96 6.58 20.77
C SER A 180 18.21 6.99 19.98
N THR A 181 18.18 8.13 19.32
CA THR A 181 19.29 8.62 18.48
C THR A 181 19.36 10.14 18.40
N SER A 182 20.54 10.62 17.99
CA SER A 182 20.82 12.02 17.70
C SER A 182 21.80 12.08 16.53
N GLY A 183 21.55 12.94 15.56
CA GLY A 183 22.37 13.10 14.35
C GLY A 183 21.58 12.80 13.06
N PRO A 184 22.28 12.59 11.94
CA PRO A 184 21.64 12.37 10.65
C PRO A 184 20.85 11.07 10.61
N VAL A 185 19.58 11.15 10.19
CA VAL A 185 18.68 10.00 10.03
C VAL A 185 17.86 10.13 8.76
N ASN A 186 17.44 9.01 8.18
CA ASN A 186 16.37 8.99 7.20
C ASN A 186 15.17 8.30 7.86
N VAL A 187 14.04 9.01 7.92
CA VAL A 187 12.80 8.46 8.46
C VAL A 187 11.62 9.16 7.81
N THR A 188 10.58 8.39 7.51
CA THR A 188 9.27 8.93 7.13
C THR A 188 8.21 8.26 7.98
N LEU A 189 7.35 9.05 8.61
CA LEU A 189 6.13 8.57 9.22
C LEU A 189 4.96 8.97 8.33
N GLU A 190 4.06 8.05 8.05
CA GLU A 190 2.84 8.30 7.28
C GLU A 190 1.64 7.67 7.97
N LEU A 191 0.48 8.33 7.95
CA LEU A 191 -0.78 7.75 8.40
C LEU A 191 -1.99 8.44 7.76
N TRP A 192 -3.14 7.79 7.85
CA TRP A 192 -4.43 8.42 7.56
C TRP A 192 -5.18 8.76 8.83
N PHE A 193 -5.80 9.93 8.86
CA PHE A 193 -6.66 10.35 9.96
C PHE A 193 -7.93 11.03 9.47
N LYS A 194 -8.96 11.02 10.33
CA LYS A 194 -10.22 11.73 10.11
C LYS A 194 -10.72 12.30 11.43
N SER A 195 -11.06 13.59 11.44
CA SER A 195 -11.60 14.25 12.63
C SER A 195 -12.55 15.40 12.28
N THR A 196 -13.44 15.71 13.21
CA THR A 196 -14.21 16.97 13.23
C THR A 196 -13.90 17.80 14.48
N THR A 197 -12.85 17.43 15.22
CA THR A 197 -12.46 18.02 16.51
C THR A 197 -11.01 18.48 16.43
N ALA A 198 -10.78 19.75 16.75
CA ALA A 198 -9.44 20.33 16.88
C ALA A 198 -8.77 19.90 18.20
N GLY A 199 -7.44 19.94 18.24
CA GLY A 199 -6.66 19.64 19.45
C GLY A 199 -6.49 18.14 19.73
N GLY A 200 -5.43 17.54 19.19
CA GLY A 200 -5.05 16.16 19.49
C GLY A 200 -3.80 15.72 18.75
N VAL A 201 -3.03 14.82 19.35
CA VAL A 201 -1.76 14.31 18.82
C VAL A 201 -2.01 13.08 17.97
N LEU A 202 -1.44 13.06 16.76
CA LEU A 202 -1.50 11.93 15.84
C LEU A 202 -0.34 10.97 16.09
N PHE A 203 0.87 11.49 16.31
CA PHE A 203 2.04 10.70 16.68
C PHE A 203 2.93 11.47 17.65
N SER A 204 3.48 10.76 18.64
CA SER A 204 4.44 11.32 19.57
C SER A 204 5.50 10.34 20.03
N TYR A 205 6.54 10.91 20.62
CA TYR A 205 7.47 10.22 21.48
C TYR A 205 7.79 11.06 22.71
N GLN A 206 7.92 10.42 23.87
CA GLN A 206 8.16 11.11 25.14
C GLN A 206 8.95 10.27 26.14
N SER A 207 9.43 10.94 27.19
CA SER A 207 10.27 10.36 28.26
C SER A 207 9.49 9.64 29.38
N SER A 208 8.16 9.63 29.31
CA SER A 208 7.30 9.02 30.34
C SER A 208 6.10 8.32 29.69
N PRO A 209 5.42 7.37 30.37
CA PRO A 209 4.25 6.69 29.83
C PRO A 209 3.15 7.65 29.36
N ILE A 210 2.40 7.26 28.33
CA ILE A 210 1.27 8.03 27.80
C ILE A 210 0.21 8.23 28.88
N GLY A 211 -0.39 9.43 28.91
CA GLY A 211 -1.37 9.83 29.93
C GLY A 211 -0.76 10.43 31.21
N THR A 212 0.56 10.49 31.31
CA THR A 212 1.27 11.18 32.39
C THR A 212 1.91 12.49 31.90
N THR A 213 2.11 13.44 32.80
CA THR A 213 2.94 14.63 32.53
C THR A 213 4.42 14.23 32.52
N PRO A 214 5.14 14.34 31.38
CA PRO A 214 6.54 13.94 31.31
C PRO A 214 7.42 14.81 32.22
N SER A 215 8.33 14.18 32.95
CA SER A 215 9.35 14.89 33.73
C SER A 215 10.59 15.29 32.90
N GLY A 216 10.71 14.76 31.68
CA GLY A 216 11.79 15.04 30.74
C GLY A 216 11.27 15.49 29.37
N ASN A 217 12.02 15.14 28.32
CA ASN A 217 11.69 15.53 26.94
C ASN A 217 10.39 14.88 26.45
N TYR A 218 9.67 15.59 25.58
CA TYR A 218 8.49 15.12 24.87
C TYR A 218 8.38 15.82 23.52
N THR A 219 7.84 15.11 22.54
CA THR A 219 7.66 15.62 21.18
C THR A 219 6.34 15.12 20.60
N PRO A 220 5.29 15.96 20.54
CA PRO A 220 4.10 15.71 19.72
C PRO A 220 4.46 15.93 18.25
N ALA A 221 5.16 14.96 17.66
CA ALA A 221 5.78 15.14 16.34
C ALA A 221 4.77 15.34 15.21
N LEU A 222 3.54 14.84 15.34
CA LEU A 222 2.39 15.20 14.49
C LEU A 222 1.16 15.47 15.37
N TYR A 223 0.47 16.59 15.16
CA TYR A 223 -0.75 16.92 15.89
C TYR A 223 -1.67 17.87 15.12
N VAL A 224 -2.96 17.81 15.43
CA VAL A 224 -3.95 18.81 15.02
C VAL A 224 -4.04 19.87 16.12
N GLY A 225 -3.72 21.11 15.77
CA GLY A 225 -3.80 22.26 16.68
C GLY A 225 -5.23 22.57 17.12
N ALA A 226 -5.38 23.40 18.14
CA ALA A 226 -6.66 23.92 18.62
C ALA A 226 -7.34 24.87 17.61
N ASP A 227 -6.58 25.37 16.64
CA ASP A 227 -7.06 26.09 15.44
C ASP A 227 -7.50 25.17 14.31
N GLY A 228 -7.29 23.85 14.44
CA GLY A 228 -7.67 22.84 13.45
C GLY A 228 -6.63 22.64 12.34
N HIS A 229 -5.51 23.36 12.34
CA HIS A 229 -4.40 23.13 11.41
C HIS A 229 -3.60 21.90 11.82
N LEU A 230 -2.94 21.28 10.85
CA LEU A 230 -1.99 20.19 11.07
C LEU A 230 -0.61 20.76 11.31
N TYR A 231 0.07 20.26 12.35
CA TYR A 231 1.44 20.62 12.69
C TYR A 231 2.33 19.39 12.69
N GLY A 232 3.58 19.57 12.25
CA GLY A 232 4.57 18.50 12.20
C GLY A 232 5.99 18.94 12.47
N GLN A 233 6.70 18.19 13.31
CA GLN A 233 8.13 18.34 13.54
C GLN A 233 8.71 17.13 14.26
N PHE A 234 9.76 16.53 13.69
CA PHE A 234 10.69 15.74 14.49
C PHE A 234 11.60 16.68 15.31
N TRP A 235 11.79 16.38 16.59
CA TRP A 235 12.63 17.20 17.46
C TRP A 235 14.05 17.24 16.93
N ASP A 236 14.58 18.45 16.82
CA ASP A 236 15.90 18.75 16.26
C ASP A 236 16.64 19.79 17.13
N GLY A 237 16.20 19.93 18.38
CA GLY A 237 16.72 20.91 19.33
C GLY A 237 16.16 22.34 19.18
N TYR A 238 15.28 22.60 18.21
CA TYR A 238 14.68 23.93 18.02
C TYR A 238 13.20 23.87 17.64
N LEU A 239 12.35 24.35 18.53
CA LEU A 239 10.90 24.35 18.36
C LEU A 239 10.47 25.37 17.28
N SER A 240 10.01 24.87 16.13
CA SER A 240 9.47 25.68 15.03
C SER A 240 8.69 24.76 14.07
N PRO A 241 7.61 24.13 14.53
CA PRO A 241 6.95 23.09 13.74
C PRO A 241 6.37 23.65 12.44
N MET A 242 6.41 22.80 11.41
CA MET A 242 5.79 23.05 10.12
C MET A 242 4.26 22.99 10.24
N GLU A 243 3.55 23.72 9.39
CA GLU A 243 2.10 23.89 9.46
C GLU A 243 1.43 23.62 8.11
N SER A 244 0.19 23.10 8.10
CA SER A 244 -0.62 23.02 6.90
C SER A 244 -1.29 24.34 6.52
N ASP A 245 -1.43 24.61 5.21
CA ASP A 245 -2.10 25.81 4.68
C ASP A 245 -3.54 26.01 5.16
N GLY A 246 -4.23 24.94 5.57
CA GLY A 246 -5.62 24.96 6.01
C GLY A 246 -5.91 23.95 7.12
N THR A 247 -7.17 23.97 7.57
CA THR A 247 -7.65 23.08 8.63
C THR A 247 -7.92 21.67 8.13
N VAL A 248 -7.74 20.67 8.99
CA VAL A 248 -7.92 19.23 8.73
C VAL A 248 -9.04 18.59 9.55
N THR A 249 -9.96 19.40 10.07
CA THR A 249 -11.07 18.99 10.93
C THR A 249 -12.43 19.01 10.21
N ASP A 250 -12.43 18.73 8.92
CA ASP A 250 -13.61 18.82 8.04
C ASP A 250 -14.45 17.52 7.98
N GLY A 251 -14.01 16.47 8.69
CA GLY A 251 -14.65 15.15 8.67
C GLY A 251 -14.32 14.30 7.44
N ALA A 252 -13.40 14.75 6.58
CA ALA A 252 -12.79 13.93 5.54
C ALA A 252 -11.62 13.11 6.10
N TRP A 253 -11.19 12.13 5.31
CA TRP A 253 -9.95 11.39 5.55
C TRP A 253 -8.81 12.14 4.87
N HIS A 254 -7.76 12.45 5.65
CA HIS A 254 -6.51 13.07 5.19
C HIS A 254 -5.34 12.12 5.35
N GLN A 255 -4.42 12.14 4.39
CA GLN A 255 -3.11 11.52 4.52
C GLN A 255 -2.15 12.57 5.08
N VAL A 256 -1.37 12.21 6.10
CA VAL A 256 -0.23 13.01 6.55
C VAL A 256 1.04 12.19 6.42
N ALA A 257 2.11 12.82 5.95
CA ALA A 257 3.45 12.27 6.10
C ALA A 257 4.39 13.33 6.70
N LEU A 258 5.29 12.89 7.58
CA LEU A 258 6.38 13.69 8.12
C LEU A 258 7.69 12.96 7.82
N SER A 259 8.52 13.57 6.99
CA SER A 259 9.82 13.02 6.62
C SER A 259 10.96 13.84 7.23
N MET A 260 12.07 13.15 7.48
CA MET A 260 13.38 13.72 7.80
C MET A 260 14.42 12.97 6.98
N GLY A 261 15.30 13.72 6.32
CA GLY A 261 16.46 13.16 5.64
C GLY A 261 17.77 13.43 6.37
N SER A 262 18.79 12.63 6.04
CA SER A 262 20.18 12.87 6.47
C SER A 262 20.80 14.12 5.84
N ASP A 263 20.03 14.84 5.02
CA ASP A 263 20.31 16.16 4.46
C ASP A 263 19.80 17.32 5.34
N ASP A 264 19.38 17.01 6.57
CA ASP A 264 18.81 17.94 7.56
C ASP A 264 17.52 18.63 7.11
N VAL A 265 16.80 18.02 6.15
CA VAL A 265 15.53 18.55 5.64
C VAL A 265 14.38 17.73 6.21
N GLN A 266 13.48 18.42 6.91
CA GLN A 266 12.18 17.87 7.30
C GLN A 266 11.10 18.44 6.39
N THR A 267 10.18 17.59 5.95
CA THR A 267 9.04 18.00 5.14
C THR A 267 7.75 17.47 5.75
N LEU A 268 6.75 18.34 5.89
CA LEU A 268 5.38 17.98 6.22
C LEU A 268 4.59 17.86 4.91
N TYR A 269 3.91 16.74 4.73
CA TYR A 269 3.01 16.50 3.61
C TYR A 269 1.58 16.33 4.11
N LEU A 270 0.64 16.83 3.31
CA LEU A 270 -0.79 16.65 3.48
C LEU A 270 -1.40 16.27 2.14
N ASP A 271 -2.15 15.18 2.10
CA ASP A 271 -2.91 14.72 0.94
C ASP A 271 -2.06 14.60 -0.33
N GLY A 272 -0.92 13.91 -0.22
CA GLY A 272 0.01 13.65 -1.31
C GLY A 272 0.85 14.84 -1.76
N LYS A 273 0.80 15.97 -1.05
CA LYS A 273 1.51 17.21 -1.41
C LYS A 273 2.32 17.73 -0.25
N GLN A 274 3.46 18.35 -0.55
CA GLN A 274 4.21 19.11 0.44
C GLN A 274 3.36 20.29 0.94
N ALA A 275 3.15 20.34 2.25
CA ALA A 275 2.48 21.43 2.94
C ALA A 275 3.50 22.50 3.38
N ASP A 276 4.59 22.07 4.02
CA ASP A 276 5.64 22.97 4.51
C ASP A 276 6.97 22.20 4.71
N GLN A 277 8.08 22.92 4.84
CA GLN A 277 9.43 22.37 4.94
C GLN A 277 10.34 23.22 5.83
N ARG A 278 11.25 22.56 6.55
CA ARG A 278 12.33 23.22 7.31
C ARG A 278 13.67 22.50 7.12
N THR A 279 14.77 23.22 7.33
CA THR A 279 16.12 22.72 7.04
C THR A 279 17.15 23.07 8.11
N GLY A 280 18.26 22.33 8.14
CA GLY A 280 19.52 22.71 8.79
C GLY A 280 19.69 22.26 10.24
N ARG A 281 18.98 21.22 10.68
CA ARG A 281 19.16 20.60 12.00
C ARG A 281 18.97 19.09 11.99
N ASP A 282 19.84 18.41 12.73
CA ASP A 282 19.80 16.99 12.96
C ASP A 282 18.62 16.55 13.84
N PHE A 283 18.12 15.34 13.58
CA PHE A 283 17.16 14.67 14.45
C PHE A 283 17.72 14.42 15.84
N ASN A 284 16.87 14.49 16.86
CA ASN A 284 17.21 14.13 18.23
C ASN A 284 15.97 13.66 19.00
N ASN A 285 15.91 12.40 19.41
CA ASN A 285 14.88 11.92 20.33
C ASN A 285 15.48 11.33 21.61
N THR A 286 16.69 11.74 21.97
CA THR A 286 17.43 11.20 23.11
C THR A 286 16.57 11.25 24.39
N GLY A 287 16.41 10.09 25.03
CA GLY A 287 15.65 9.94 26.27
C GLY A 287 14.13 9.90 26.11
N GLN A 288 13.62 9.76 24.88
CA GLN A 288 12.18 9.64 24.59
C GLN A 288 11.89 8.24 24.03
N SER A 289 11.46 7.33 24.92
CA SER A 289 11.31 5.89 24.61
C SER A 289 9.86 5.42 24.51
N TYR A 290 8.89 6.27 24.86
CA TYR A 290 7.46 5.95 24.78
C TYR A 290 6.87 6.56 23.51
N TYR A 291 6.51 5.71 22.56
CA TYR A 291 5.96 6.08 21.25
C TYR A 291 4.47 5.77 21.22
N SER A 292 3.67 6.64 20.61
CA SER A 292 2.24 6.37 20.45
C SER A 292 1.62 7.02 19.24
N LEU A 293 0.57 6.38 18.73
CA LEU A 293 -0.41 6.99 17.84
C LEU A 293 -1.61 7.48 18.64
N GLY A 294 -2.11 8.67 18.32
CA GLY A 294 -3.36 9.19 18.85
C GLY A 294 -3.31 9.80 20.25
N ALA A 295 -2.13 9.92 20.85
CA ALA A 295 -1.91 10.64 22.10
C ALA A 295 -0.44 11.05 22.24
N GLY A 296 -0.18 11.96 23.18
CA GLY A 296 1.14 12.46 23.51
C GLY A 296 1.07 13.80 24.22
N TYR A 297 2.02 14.07 25.10
CA TYR A 297 2.04 15.34 25.82
C TYR A 297 2.20 16.52 24.85
N LEU A 298 1.22 17.42 24.83
CA LEU A 298 1.16 18.61 23.99
C LEU A 298 0.93 19.81 24.91
N SER A 299 2.02 20.43 25.35
CA SER A 299 2.00 21.56 26.26
C SER A 299 3.18 22.52 26.04
N GLY A 300 3.31 23.57 26.87
CA GLY A 300 4.44 24.50 26.84
C GLY A 300 4.36 25.53 25.70
N LEU A 301 5.35 25.49 24.81
CA LEU A 301 5.52 26.48 23.73
C LEU A 301 5.11 25.94 22.35
N TRP A 302 4.59 24.71 22.29
CA TRP A 302 4.10 24.14 21.04
C TRP A 302 2.94 24.99 20.50
N PRO A 303 2.98 25.42 19.21
CA PRO A 303 1.92 26.19 18.59
C PRO A 303 0.54 25.55 18.73
N ALA A 304 -0.49 26.40 18.83
CA ALA A 304 -1.89 25.97 18.86
C ALA A 304 -2.24 24.84 19.84
N GLN A 305 -1.51 24.68 20.95
CA GLN A 305 -1.80 23.63 21.94
C GLN A 305 -3.21 23.80 22.56
N PRO A 306 -3.97 22.71 22.76
CA PRO A 306 -5.26 22.76 23.43
C PRO A 306 -5.10 22.96 24.96
N SER A 307 -5.81 23.95 25.52
CA SER A 307 -5.68 24.31 26.95
C SER A 307 -6.26 23.27 27.93
N ASN A 308 -7.13 22.38 27.45
CA ASN A 308 -7.84 21.37 28.24
C ASN A 308 -7.51 19.92 27.84
N ASN A 309 -6.49 19.71 26.99
CA ASN A 309 -6.05 18.38 26.56
C ASN A 309 -4.50 18.27 26.54
N PRO A 310 -3.82 18.44 27.69
CA PRO A 310 -2.36 18.47 27.74
C PRO A 310 -1.71 17.12 27.41
N ASN A 311 -2.45 16.01 27.52
CA ASN A 311 -2.01 14.67 27.10
C ASN A 311 -2.34 14.36 25.63
N GLY A 312 -2.91 15.33 24.91
CA GLY A 312 -3.07 15.29 23.47
C GLY A 312 -3.90 14.14 22.94
N TYR A 313 -4.87 13.60 23.70
CA TYR A 313 -5.69 12.49 23.21
C TYR A 313 -6.49 12.92 21.98
N PHE A 314 -6.27 12.24 20.86
CA PHE A 314 -6.93 12.51 19.61
C PHE A 314 -8.36 11.96 19.60
N LYS A 315 -9.29 12.75 19.05
CA LYS A 315 -10.69 12.33 18.84
C LYS A 315 -10.96 12.20 17.35
N GLY A 316 -11.11 10.98 16.87
CA GLY A 316 -11.28 10.73 15.46
C GLY A 316 -11.01 9.29 15.08
N SER A 317 -10.64 9.06 13.82
CA SER A 317 -10.23 7.77 13.32
C SER A 317 -8.80 7.82 12.81
N LEU A 318 -8.05 6.74 13.01
CA LEU A 318 -6.72 6.50 12.47
C LEU A 318 -6.74 5.21 11.64
N ALA A 319 -6.01 5.21 10.54
CA ALA A 319 -5.80 4.05 9.68
C ALA A 319 -4.41 4.10 9.05
N GLU A 320 -3.93 2.94 8.59
CA GLU A 320 -2.81 2.86 7.65
C GLU A 320 -1.54 3.60 8.09
N ALA A 321 -1.08 3.37 9.32
CA ALA A 321 0.09 4.01 9.89
C ALA A 321 1.38 3.23 9.56
N SER A 322 2.32 3.86 8.87
CA SER A 322 3.58 3.29 8.43
C SER A 322 4.78 4.12 8.89
N LEU A 323 5.88 3.44 9.18
CA LEU A 323 7.18 4.02 9.46
C LEU A 323 8.20 3.46 8.47
N PHE A 324 8.83 4.35 7.71
CA PHE A 324 9.88 4.04 6.76
C PHE A 324 11.23 4.41 7.34
N VAL A 325 12.21 3.55 7.11
CA VAL A 325 13.63 3.77 7.48
C VAL A 325 14.40 4.58 6.43
N SER A 326 13.64 5.22 5.54
CA SER A 326 14.07 6.02 4.41
C SER A 326 13.31 7.35 4.40
N LYS A 327 13.90 8.34 3.74
CA LYS A 327 13.19 9.58 3.39
C LYS A 327 12.48 9.30 2.06
N LEU A 328 11.16 9.17 2.10
CA LEU A 328 10.39 8.97 0.87
C LEU A 328 10.48 10.22 -0.02
N SER A 329 10.45 10.00 -1.34
CA SER A 329 10.37 11.07 -2.30
C SER A 329 8.95 11.65 -2.38
N ASP A 330 8.83 12.87 -2.89
CA ASP A 330 7.54 13.51 -3.14
C ASP A 330 6.64 12.64 -4.03
N ASP A 331 7.23 12.01 -5.06
CA ASP A 331 6.52 11.11 -5.97
C ASP A 331 6.01 9.84 -5.26
N ALA A 332 6.77 9.29 -4.31
CA ALA A 332 6.36 8.12 -3.54
C ALA A 332 5.18 8.46 -2.62
N ILE A 333 5.24 9.58 -1.91
CA ILE A 333 4.15 10.06 -1.04
C ILE A 333 2.89 10.37 -1.87
N ALA A 334 3.06 11.01 -3.03
CA ALA A 334 1.97 11.27 -3.95
C ALA A 334 1.38 9.98 -4.54
N ALA A 335 2.20 8.96 -4.80
CA ALA A 335 1.75 7.65 -5.26
C ALA A 335 0.95 6.91 -4.18
N ASP A 336 1.42 6.90 -2.93
CA ASP A 336 0.68 6.31 -1.80
C ASP A 336 -0.66 7.03 -1.60
N TYR A 337 -0.68 8.36 -1.70
CA TYR A 337 -1.93 9.12 -1.68
C TYR A 337 -2.86 8.76 -2.84
N ALA A 338 -2.33 8.71 -4.07
CA ALA A 338 -3.10 8.38 -5.26
C ALA A 338 -3.63 6.93 -5.22
N ALA A 339 -2.89 6.02 -4.56
CA ALA A 339 -3.28 4.64 -4.36
C ALA A 339 -4.49 4.47 -3.44
N ARG A 340 -4.84 5.51 -2.68
CA ARG A 340 -6.12 5.56 -1.98
C ARG A 340 -7.30 5.87 -2.92
N GLY A 341 -7.08 6.54 -4.05
CA GLY A 341 -8.13 6.68 -5.05
C GLY A 341 -8.01 7.87 -5.99
N ALA A 342 -7.77 7.61 -7.28
CA ALA A 342 -8.00 8.65 -8.28
C ALA A 342 -9.52 8.95 -8.41
N SER A 343 -9.98 9.92 -7.60
CA SER A 343 -11.26 10.66 -7.62
C SER A 343 -12.54 9.86 -7.39
N ASN A 344 -13.07 9.92 -6.17
CA ASN A 344 -14.41 9.47 -5.71
C ASN A 344 -14.56 8.03 -5.18
N GLY A 345 -13.49 7.30 -4.91
CA GLY A 345 -13.63 5.97 -4.31
C GLY A 345 -12.32 5.21 -4.17
N ALA A 346 -12.40 4.14 -3.40
CA ALA A 346 -11.34 3.16 -3.21
C ALA A 346 -10.83 2.61 -4.56
N THR A 347 -9.54 2.31 -4.61
CA THR A 347 -8.95 1.69 -5.80
C THR A 347 -9.63 0.35 -6.05
N PRO A 348 -10.23 0.14 -7.24
CA PRO A 348 -10.91 -1.11 -7.52
C PRO A 348 -9.90 -2.24 -7.45
N VAL A 349 -10.24 -3.29 -6.72
CA VAL A 349 -9.51 -4.55 -6.70
C VAL A 349 -10.45 -5.62 -7.21
N THR A 350 -10.01 -6.36 -8.23
CA THR A 350 -10.76 -7.47 -8.80
C THR A 350 -10.33 -8.75 -8.09
N THR A 351 -11.25 -9.38 -7.37
CA THR A 351 -11.02 -10.67 -6.72
C THR A 351 -11.57 -11.79 -7.59
N ALA A 352 -10.71 -12.71 -8.00
CA ALA A 352 -11.10 -13.99 -8.59
C ALA A 352 -11.01 -15.08 -7.52
N THR A 353 -12.02 -15.95 -7.42
CA THR A 353 -12.00 -17.09 -6.50
C THR A 353 -12.07 -18.40 -7.26
N VAL A 354 -11.31 -19.38 -6.79
CA VAL A 354 -11.25 -20.73 -7.35
C VAL A 354 -11.57 -21.71 -6.25
N THR A 355 -12.56 -22.58 -6.46
CA THR A 355 -12.81 -23.73 -5.58
C THR A 355 -12.02 -24.91 -6.10
N ASP A 356 -11.16 -25.48 -5.25
CA ASP A 356 -10.37 -26.67 -5.56
C ASP A 356 -11.24 -27.96 -5.55
N PRO A 357 -10.69 -29.10 -5.99
CA PRO A 357 -11.42 -30.38 -5.98
C PRO A 357 -11.83 -30.87 -4.58
N GLY A 358 -11.21 -30.34 -3.52
CA GLY A 358 -11.51 -30.61 -2.12
C GLY A 358 -12.54 -29.65 -1.51
N ASN A 359 -13.19 -28.80 -2.31
CA ASN A 359 -14.10 -27.72 -1.89
C ASN A 359 -13.47 -26.64 -1.02
N LYS A 360 -12.15 -26.47 -1.07
CA LYS A 360 -11.46 -25.33 -0.46
C LYS A 360 -11.37 -24.18 -1.46
N THR A 361 -11.29 -22.96 -0.95
CA THR A 361 -11.29 -21.76 -1.79
C THR A 361 -9.90 -21.13 -1.83
N LEU A 362 -9.43 -20.82 -3.02
CA LEU A 362 -8.30 -19.95 -3.29
C LEU A 362 -8.83 -18.58 -3.74
N ALA A 363 -8.11 -17.52 -3.41
CA ALA A 363 -8.46 -16.16 -3.82
C ALA A 363 -7.27 -15.44 -4.42
N TYR A 364 -7.49 -14.77 -5.55
CA TYR A 364 -6.50 -13.96 -6.25
C TYR A 364 -7.04 -12.55 -6.38
N GLN A 365 -6.26 -11.55 -6.01
CA GLN A 365 -6.63 -10.15 -6.09
C GLN A 365 -5.74 -9.45 -7.11
N TYR A 366 -6.38 -8.67 -7.98
CA TYR A 366 -5.73 -7.96 -9.06
C TYR A 366 -6.01 -6.47 -8.99
N ASP A 367 -5.04 -5.69 -9.43
CA ASP A 367 -5.14 -4.26 -9.64
C ASP A 367 -5.55 -3.96 -11.10
N PRO A 368 -6.85 -3.77 -11.38
CA PRO A 368 -7.35 -3.40 -12.70
C PRO A 368 -6.87 -2.02 -13.18
N GLY A 369 -6.38 -1.14 -12.29
CA GLY A 369 -5.85 0.17 -12.67
C GLY A 369 -4.50 0.09 -13.38
N HIS A 370 -3.73 -0.98 -13.14
CA HIS A 370 -2.39 -1.17 -13.71
C HIS A 370 -2.29 -2.50 -14.48
N GLY A 371 -3.20 -2.67 -15.44
CA GLY A 371 -3.15 -3.80 -16.38
C GLY A 371 -3.50 -5.16 -15.77
N GLY A 372 -4.17 -5.19 -14.62
CA GLY A 372 -4.60 -6.44 -13.99
C GLY A 372 -3.46 -7.22 -13.34
N ARG A 373 -2.43 -6.53 -12.83
CA ARG A 373 -1.32 -7.16 -12.10
C ARG A 373 -1.80 -7.80 -10.79
N LEU A 374 -1.20 -8.93 -10.40
CA LEU A 374 -1.57 -9.70 -9.21
C LEU A 374 -1.02 -9.03 -7.95
N ILE A 375 -1.88 -8.62 -7.02
CA ILE A 375 -1.45 -7.97 -5.77
C ILE A 375 -1.55 -8.89 -4.54
N SER A 376 -2.35 -9.95 -4.61
CA SER A 376 -2.45 -10.94 -3.54
C SER A 376 -2.93 -12.30 -4.04
N ALA A 377 -2.38 -13.38 -3.49
CA ALA A 377 -2.81 -14.76 -3.69
C ALA A 377 -2.96 -15.45 -2.34
N THR A 378 -4.14 -16.00 -2.07
CA THR A 378 -4.45 -16.75 -0.86
C THR A 378 -4.72 -18.20 -1.21
N ASP A 379 -3.98 -19.10 -0.59
CA ASP A 379 -4.12 -20.53 -0.80
C ASP A 379 -5.35 -21.12 -0.07
N ALA A 380 -5.60 -22.40 -0.29
CA ALA A 380 -6.70 -23.14 0.30
C ALA A 380 -6.60 -23.33 1.83
N LEU A 381 -5.46 -23.01 2.44
CA LEU A 381 -5.24 -23.03 3.90
C LEU A 381 -5.41 -21.64 4.52
N GLY A 382 -5.66 -20.61 3.70
CA GLY A 382 -5.77 -19.22 4.15
C GLY A 382 -4.42 -18.51 4.24
N HIS A 383 -3.34 -19.12 3.76
CA HIS A 383 -2.04 -18.47 3.72
C HIS A 383 -2.00 -17.50 2.53
N THR A 384 -1.64 -16.24 2.80
CA THR A 384 -1.65 -15.17 1.81
C THR A 384 -0.23 -14.73 1.45
N VAL A 385 0.07 -14.75 0.16
CA VAL A 385 1.25 -14.08 -0.42
C VAL A 385 0.79 -12.78 -1.06
N SER A 386 1.50 -11.68 -0.83
CA SER A 386 1.19 -10.38 -1.40
C SER A 386 2.35 -9.83 -2.22
N TYR A 387 2.03 -9.02 -3.22
CA TYR A 387 2.99 -8.48 -4.18
C TYR A 387 2.90 -6.95 -4.19
N ALA A 388 4.06 -6.31 -4.18
CA ALA A 388 4.24 -4.89 -4.42
C ALA A 388 4.99 -4.68 -5.73
N TYR A 389 4.86 -3.49 -6.31
CA TYR A 389 5.41 -3.20 -7.63
C TYR A 389 6.05 -1.82 -7.65
N ASP A 390 7.17 -1.69 -8.37
CA ASP A 390 7.82 -0.41 -8.60
C ASP A 390 7.05 0.47 -9.61
N THR A 391 7.56 1.69 -9.82
CA THR A 391 6.99 2.69 -10.74
C THR A 391 7.01 2.25 -12.20
N ASN A 392 7.85 1.28 -12.57
CA ASN A 392 7.90 0.69 -13.91
C ASN A 392 6.98 -0.53 -14.05
N GLY A 393 6.34 -0.96 -12.95
CA GLY A 393 5.42 -2.09 -12.92
C GLY A 393 6.08 -3.45 -12.72
N PHE A 394 7.35 -3.51 -12.33
CA PHE A 394 8.01 -4.78 -11.95
C PHE A 394 7.78 -5.09 -10.47
N VAL A 395 7.76 -6.38 -10.10
CA VAL A 395 7.51 -6.80 -8.71
C VAL A 395 8.64 -6.31 -7.82
N SER A 396 8.41 -5.29 -6.99
CA SER A 396 9.42 -4.75 -6.09
C SER A 396 9.52 -5.54 -4.80
N THR A 397 8.42 -6.15 -4.34
CA THR A 397 8.39 -6.85 -3.04
C THR A 397 7.45 -8.05 -3.10
N VAL A 398 7.88 -9.16 -2.50
CA VAL A 398 7.04 -10.34 -2.24
C VAL A 398 6.95 -10.54 -0.73
N ILE A 399 5.73 -10.63 -0.20
CA ILE A 399 5.45 -10.80 1.23
C ILE A 399 4.81 -12.17 1.42
N ARG A 400 5.42 -13.01 2.25
CA ARG A 400 4.96 -14.36 2.56
C ARG A 400 3.93 -14.37 3.71
N PRO A 401 3.22 -15.48 3.91
CA PRO A 401 2.17 -15.59 4.92
C PRO A 401 2.65 -15.45 6.37
N ASP A 402 3.93 -15.68 6.61
CA ASP A 402 4.63 -15.48 7.88
C ASP A 402 5.08 -14.02 8.11
N GLY A 403 4.82 -13.13 7.15
CA GLY A 403 5.24 -11.74 7.16
C GLY A 403 6.59 -11.49 6.51
N ASP A 404 7.35 -12.55 6.19
CA ASP A 404 8.69 -12.40 5.60
C ASP A 404 8.58 -11.67 4.25
N ASN A 405 9.35 -10.60 4.09
CA ASN A 405 9.42 -9.87 2.83
C ASN A 405 10.70 -10.20 2.06
N THR A 406 10.67 -10.04 0.75
CA THR A 406 11.83 -10.09 -0.14
C THR A 406 11.69 -8.96 -1.12
N SER A 407 12.67 -8.06 -1.14
CA SER A 407 12.67 -6.85 -1.95
C SER A 407 13.59 -7.00 -3.16
N TYR A 408 13.21 -6.37 -4.26
CA TYR A 408 13.87 -6.49 -5.55
C TYR A 408 14.09 -5.09 -6.13
N THR A 409 15.26 -4.86 -6.69
CA THR A 409 15.50 -3.68 -7.53
C THR A 409 15.62 -4.11 -8.98
N HIS A 410 15.06 -3.30 -9.89
CA HIS A 410 15.09 -3.59 -11.33
C HIS A 410 15.80 -2.48 -12.10
N ASN A 411 16.44 -2.86 -13.20
CA ASN A 411 16.83 -1.89 -14.21
C ASN A 411 15.61 -1.48 -15.07
N ALA A 412 15.80 -0.53 -16.00
CA ALA A 412 14.72 -0.06 -16.89
C ALA A 412 14.13 -1.14 -17.83
N ARG A 413 14.71 -2.35 -17.88
CA ARG A 413 14.24 -3.49 -18.68
C ARG A 413 13.55 -4.56 -17.84
N GLY A 414 13.54 -4.41 -16.51
CA GLY A 414 12.98 -5.40 -15.58
C GLY A 414 13.95 -6.51 -15.18
N ASP A 415 15.26 -6.38 -15.45
CA ASP A 415 16.23 -7.34 -14.92
C ASP A 415 16.51 -7.01 -13.45
N VAL A 416 16.53 -8.04 -12.59
CA VAL A 416 16.84 -7.91 -11.16
C VAL A 416 18.29 -7.47 -10.98
N LEU A 417 18.50 -6.35 -10.29
CA LEU A 417 19.80 -5.81 -9.93
C LEU A 417 20.25 -6.28 -8.54
N SER A 418 19.32 -6.42 -7.60
CA SER A 418 19.58 -6.93 -6.24
C SER A 418 18.36 -7.64 -5.66
N THR A 419 18.61 -8.50 -4.66
CA THR A 419 17.62 -9.19 -3.82
C THR A 419 17.94 -9.00 -2.36
#